data_AF-A0A955TEW0-F1
#
_entry.id   AF-A0A955TEW0-F1
#
_cell.length_a   1.000
_cell.length_b   1.000
_cell.length_c   1.000
_cell.angle_alpha   90.00
_cell.angle_beta   90.00
_cell.angle_gamma   90.00
#
_symmetry.space_group_name_H-M   'P 1'
#
loop_
_entity.id
_entity.type
_entity.pdbx_description
1 polymer ?
#
loop_
_entity_poly.entity_id
_entity_poly.type
_entity_poly.pdbx_seq_one_letter_code
_entity_poly.pdbx_strand_id
1 'polypeptide(L)'
;QDSAETYAPLDQLLSKVIFYGISVFVILWGAGVVVAGRIVKPIQALSQGVEQFGGGNLSEKIAIRTGDEIERLADTFNAMADNLQHSFSELNQKVDEIGRLEQKYRDLIENAPEMIHQLDPAGRFVHVNTTELQK
;
A
#
# COMPACT_ATOMS: atom_id res chain seq x y z
N GLN A 1 -59.56 12.64 -49.64
CA GLN A 1 -59.22 12.18 -48.29
C GLN A 1 -57.86 12.78 -47.98
N ASP A 2 -57.81 13.68 -47.00
CA ASP A 2 -56.65 14.53 -46.73
C ASP A 2 -55.52 13.68 -46.13
N SER A 3 -54.33 13.73 -46.74
CA SER A 3 -53.18 12.89 -46.36
C SER A 3 -52.81 13.06 -44.88
N ALA A 4 -53.09 14.23 -44.31
CA ALA A 4 -52.78 14.60 -42.93
C ALA A 4 -53.52 13.76 -41.87
N GLU A 5 -54.75 13.30 -42.13
CA GLU A 5 -55.52 12.49 -41.17
C GLU A 5 -55.04 11.04 -41.10
N THR A 6 -54.53 10.49 -42.21
CA THR A 6 -54.01 9.11 -42.27
C THR A 6 -52.67 8.97 -41.51
N TYR A 7 -51.88 10.04 -41.38
CA TYR A 7 -50.59 10.03 -40.67
C TYR A 7 -50.66 10.42 -39.18
N ALA A 8 -51.76 11.02 -38.73
CA ALA A 8 -51.95 11.41 -37.32
C ALA A 8 -51.66 10.31 -36.28
N PRO A 9 -52.06 9.03 -36.47
CA PRO A 9 -51.70 7.97 -35.52
C PRO A 9 -50.22 7.54 -35.61
N LEU A 10 -49.55 7.77 -36.73
CA LEU A 10 -48.12 7.45 -36.91
C LEU A 10 -47.23 8.38 -36.09
N ASP A 11 -47.56 9.68 -36.05
CA ASP A 11 -46.82 10.68 -35.28
C ASP A 11 -46.91 10.43 -33.77
N GLN A 12 -48.07 9.94 -33.30
CA GLN A 12 -48.25 9.57 -31.89
C GLN A 12 -47.44 8.33 -31.49
N LEU A 13 -47.26 7.37 -32.40
CA LEU A 13 -46.41 6.20 -32.16
C LEU A 13 -44.93 6.60 -32.16
N LEU A 14 -44.52 7.44 -33.12
CA LEU A 14 -43.16 7.98 -33.20
C LEU A 14 -42.77 8.73 -31.93
N SER A 15 -43.62 9.62 -31.41
CA SER A 15 -43.28 10.39 -30.20
C SER A 15 -43.14 9.49 -28.97
N LYS A 16 -44.00 8.47 -28.84
CA LYS A 16 -43.92 7.48 -27.74
C LYS A 16 -42.63 6.66 -27.83
N VAL A 17 -42.27 6.17 -29.02
CA VAL A 17 -41.02 5.41 -29.23
C VAL A 17 -39.80 6.25 -28.89
N ILE A 18 -39.77 7.51 -29.34
CA ILE A 18 -38.67 8.44 -29.01
C ILE A 18 -38.60 8.68 -27.50
N PHE A 19 -39.74 8.91 -26.85
CA PHE A 19 -39.79 9.12 -25.39
C PHE A 19 -39.26 7.91 -24.61
N TYR A 20 -39.68 6.70 -24.98
CA TYR A 20 -39.15 5.47 -24.37
C TYR A 20 -37.65 5.27 -24.68
N GLY A 21 -37.22 5.60 -25.91
CA GLY A 21 -35.81 5.53 -26.29
C GLY A 21 -34.94 6.48 -25.46
N ILE A 22 -35.35 7.74 -25.30
CA ILE A 22 -34.64 8.74 -24.51
C ILE A 22 -34.62 8.34 -23.04
N SER A 23 -35.75 7.88 -22.49
CA SER A 23 -35.79 7.46 -21.07
C SER A 23 -34.85 6.29 -20.78
N VAL A 24 -34.81 5.26 -21.64
CA VAL A 24 -33.84 4.17 -21.52
C VAL A 24 -32.40 4.69 -21.64
N PHE A 25 -32.13 5.57 -22.60
CA PHE A 25 -30.80 6.16 -22.77
C PHE A 25 -30.34 6.92 -21.51
N VAL A 26 -31.21 7.76 -20.94
CA VAL A 26 -30.92 8.52 -19.72
C VAL A 26 -30.67 7.60 -18.54
N ILE A 27 -31.43 6.51 -18.40
CA ILE A 27 -31.23 5.52 -17.33
C ILE A 27 -29.86 4.83 -17.48
N LEU A 28 -29.52 4.36 -18.68
CA LEU A 28 -28.23 3.70 -18.94
C LEU A 28 -27.05 4.65 -18.72
N TRP A 29 -27.18 5.89 -19.19
CA TRP A 29 -26.17 6.91 -18.98
C TRP A 29 -25.99 7.23 -17.49
N GLY A 30 -27.09 7.41 -16.74
CA GLY A 30 -27.06 7.64 -15.30
C GLY A 30 -26.43 6.47 -14.53
N ALA A 31 -26.77 5.23 -14.87
CA ALA A 31 -26.17 4.04 -14.29
C ALA A 31 -24.65 3.99 -14.53
N GLY A 32 -24.19 4.34 -15.74
CA GLY A 32 -22.78 4.43 -16.07
C GLY A 32 -22.03 5.46 -15.21
N VAL A 33 -22.62 6.63 -15.00
CA VAL A 33 -22.05 7.67 -14.11
C VAL A 33 -21.95 7.17 -12.67
N VAL A 34 -22.97 6.47 -12.16
CA VAL A 34 -22.98 5.90 -10.81
C VAL A 34 -21.87 4.84 -10.66
N VAL A 35 -21.75 3.90 -11.60
CA VAL A 35 -20.72 2.86 -11.59
C VAL A 35 -19.32 3.46 -11.65
N ALA A 36 -19.10 4.45 -12.50
CA ALA A 36 -17.81 5.13 -12.58
C ALA A 36 -17.42 5.79 -11.25
N GLY A 37 -18.39 6.38 -10.54
CA GLY A 37 -18.17 7.05 -9.25
C GLY A 37 -18.03 6.09 -8.05
N ARG A 38 -18.82 5.02 -8.00
CA ARG A 38 -18.93 4.11 -6.85
C ARG A 38 -18.01 2.90 -6.94
N ILE A 39 -17.55 2.54 -8.14
CA ILE A 39 -16.76 1.31 -8.36
C ILE A 39 -15.44 1.65 -9.04
N VAL A 40 -15.47 2.24 -10.24
CA VAL A 40 -14.26 2.41 -11.05
C VAL A 40 -13.25 3.34 -10.39
N LYS A 41 -13.68 4.53 -9.94
CA LYS A 41 -12.81 5.50 -9.27
C LYS A 41 -12.18 4.95 -7.97
N PRO A 42 -12.96 4.37 -7.04
CA PRO A 42 -12.40 3.72 -5.84
C PRO A 42 -11.39 2.61 -6.16
N ILE A 43 -11.68 1.73 -7.12
CA ILE A 43 -10.76 0.65 -7.51
C ILE A 43 -9.45 1.21 -8.07
N GLN A 44 -9.51 2.25 -8.90
CA GLN A 44 -8.31 2.91 -9.42
C GLN A 44 -7.49 3.55 -8.29
N ALA A 45 -8.13 4.23 -7.34
CA ALA A 45 -7.45 4.81 -6.18
C ALA A 45 -6.78 3.73 -5.32
N LEU A 46 -7.46 2.60 -5.11
CA LEU A 46 -6.89 1.45 -4.40
C LEU A 46 -5.68 0.88 -5.15
N SER A 47 -5.80 0.67 -6.45
CA SER A 47 -4.70 0.17 -7.30
C SER A 47 -3.47 1.08 -7.24
N GLN A 48 -3.67 2.40 -7.36
CA GLN A 48 -2.60 3.38 -7.27
C GLN A 48 -1.92 3.36 -5.89
N GLY A 49 -2.70 3.28 -4.81
CA GLY A 49 -2.14 3.19 -3.46
C GLY A 49 -1.33 1.91 -3.25
N VAL A 50 -1.76 0.78 -3.81
CA VAL A 50 -1.01 -0.49 -3.76
C VAL A 50 0.28 -0.42 -4.58
N GLU A 51 0.28 0.22 -5.75
CA GLU A 51 1.50 0.43 -6.53
C GLU A 51 2.53 1.30 -5.77
N GLN A 52 2.07 2.36 -5.10
CA GLN A 52 2.93 3.22 -4.29
C GLN A 52 3.53 2.49 -3.08
N PHE A 53 2.75 1.60 -2.46
CA PHE A 53 3.23 0.70 -1.40
C PHE A 53 4.37 -0.21 -1.90
N GLY A 54 4.25 -0.78 -3.10
CA GLY A 54 5.29 -1.59 -3.72
C GLY A 54 6.60 -0.82 -3.96
N GLY A 55 6.53 0.50 -4.10
CA GLY A 55 7.69 1.39 -4.20
C GLY A 55 8.35 1.75 -2.87
N GLY A 56 7.85 1.25 -1.74
CA GLY A 56 8.40 1.50 -0.40
C GLY A 56 7.76 2.68 0.36
N ASN A 57 6.75 3.36 -0.23
CA ASN A 57 6.01 4.40 0.46
C ASN A 57 4.86 3.81 1.28
N LEU A 58 5.17 3.37 2.49
CA LEU A 58 4.19 2.75 3.43
C LEU A 58 3.36 3.77 4.21
N SER A 59 3.72 5.05 4.14
CA SER A 59 3.11 6.10 4.98
C SER A 59 1.83 6.65 4.38
N GLU A 60 1.62 6.46 3.08
CA GLU A 60 0.44 6.95 2.38
C GLU A 60 -0.77 6.05 2.62
N LYS A 61 -1.88 6.65 3.04
CA LYS A 61 -3.13 5.95 3.34
C LYS A 61 -4.10 6.05 2.17
N ILE A 62 -4.71 4.93 1.83
CA ILE A 62 -5.75 4.85 0.82
C ILE A 62 -7.08 5.26 1.47
N ALA A 63 -7.55 6.47 1.18
CA ALA A 63 -8.79 7.00 1.73
C ALA A 63 -9.98 6.74 0.77
N ILE A 64 -10.68 5.63 0.97
CA ILE A 64 -11.91 5.28 0.23
C ILE A 64 -13.09 5.28 1.19
N ARG A 65 -14.21 5.90 0.78
CA ARG A 65 -15.44 6.00 1.57
C ARG A 65 -16.68 5.64 0.75
N THR A 66 -16.80 4.37 0.38
CA THR A 66 -17.91 3.83 -0.43
C THR A 66 -19.03 3.21 0.41
N GLY A 67 -18.75 2.85 1.66
CA GLY A 67 -19.68 2.18 2.58
C GLY A 67 -19.89 0.69 2.27
N ASP A 68 -19.01 0.08 1.48
CA ASP A 68 -19.13 -1.28 0.96
C ASP A 68 -17.82 -2.10 1.14
N GLU A 69 -17.71 -3.22 0.43
CA GLU A 69 -16.55 -4.10 0.47
C GLU A 69 -15.27 -3.43 -0.04
N ILE A 70 -15.36 -2.42 -0.91
CA ILE A 70 -14.19 -1.72 -1.44
C ILE A 70 -13.55 -0.85 -0.35
N GLU A 71 -14.37 -0.17 0.45
CA GLU A 71 -13.90 0.58 1.63
C GLU A 71 -13.22 -0.35 2.64
N ARG A 72 -13.87 -1.48 2.96
CA ARG A 72 -13.28 -2.48 3.87
C ARG A 72 -11.94 -3.01 3.38
N LEU A 73 -11.81 -3.21 2.06
CA LEU A 73 -10.56 -3.67 1.45
C LEU A 73 -9.45 -2.62 1.58
N ALA A 74 -9.78 -1.34 1.36
CA ALA A 74 -8.84 -0.23 1.56
C ALA A 74 -8.38 -0.13 3.03
N ASP A 75 -9.30 -0.24 3.98
CA ASP A 75 -8.97 -0.23 5.41
C ASP A 75 -8.06 -1.40 5.81
N THR A 76 -8.36 -2.59 5.29
CA THR A 76 -7.54 -3.79 5.54
C THR A 76 -6.13 -3.61 4.98
N PHE A 77 -6.01 -3.02 3.79
CA PHE A 77 -4.72 -2.70 3.20
C PHE A 77 -3.94 -1.67 4.03
N ASN A 78 -4.60 -0.61 4.47
CA ASN A 78 -3.99 0.40 5.33
C ASN A 78 -3.44 -0.18 6.63
N ALA A 79 -4.19 -1.10 7.26
CA ALA A 79 -3.74 -1.79 8.47
C ALA A 79 -2.54 -2.71 8.21
N MET A 80 -2.50 -3.38 7.05
CA MET A 80 -1.33 -4.16 6.63
C MET A 80 -0.10 -3.27 6.46
N ALA A 81 -0.26 -2.08 5.88
CA ALA A 81 0.82 -1.11 5.73
C ALA A 81 1.35 -0.59 7.07
N ASP A 82 0.47 -0.32 8.03
CA ASP A 82 0.87 0.04 9.40
C ASP A 82 1.70 -1.06 10.05
N ASN A 83 1.23 -2.31 9.98
CA ASN A 83 1.93 -3.45 10.57
C ASN A 83 3.31 -3.65 9.95
N LEU A 84 3.43 -3.46 8.64
CA LEU A 84 4.72 -3.57 7.94
C LEU A 84 5.67 -2.45 8.38
N GLN A 85 5.19 -1.21 8.47
CA GLN A 85 5.99 -0.08 8.93
C GLN A 85 6.46 -0.26 10.37
N HIS A 86 5.60 -0.77 11.26
CA HIS A 86 5.96 -1.13 12.62
C HIS A 86 7.06 -2.20 12.65
N SER A 87 6.90 -3.26 11.85
CA SER A 87 7.87 -4.35 11.77
C SER A 87 9.24 -3.87 11.29
N PHE A 88 9.29 -2.96 10.31
CA PHE A 88 10.54 -2.35 9.87
C PHE A 88 11.19 -1.48 10.95
N SER A 89 10.39 -0.71 11.69
CA SER A 89 10.89 0.09 12.81
C SER A 89 11.51 -0.80 13.89
N GLU A 90 10.84 -1.89 14.28
CA GLU A 90 11.36 -2.85 15.24
C GLU A 90 12.64 -3.53 14.75
N LEU A 91 12.71 -3.89 13.47
CA LEU A 91 13.91 -4.47 12.88
C LEU A 91 15.08 -3.49 12.96
N ASN A 92 14.88 -2.22 12.61
CA ASN A 92 15.93 -1.20 12.69
C ASN A 92 16.41 -0.99 14.13
N GLN A 93 15.49 -0.98 15.11
CA GLN A 93 15.87 -0.89 16.53
C GLN A 93 16.76 -2.06 16.97
N LYS A 94 16.45 -3.29 16.52
CA LYS A 94 17.28 -4.47 16.82
C LYS A 94 18.66 -4.37 16.16
N VAL A 95 18.75 -3.87 14.93
CA VAL A 95 20.03 -3.64 14.26
C VAL A 95 20.88 -2.62 15.03
N ASP A 96 20.28 -1.52 15.48
CA ASP A 96 20.96 -0.51 16.30
C ASP A 96 21.43 -1.07 17.64
N GLU A 97 20.60 -1.90 18.29
CA GLU A 97 20.95 -2.58 19.54
C GLU A 97 22.14 -3.52 19.36
N ILE A 98 22.16 -4.33 18.30
CA ILE A 98 23.30 -5.20 17.96
C ILE A 98 24.57 -4.36 17.77
N GLY A 99 24.50 -3.25 17.02
CA GLY A 99 25.65 -2.37 16.81
C GLY A 99 26.21 -1.80 18.12
N ARG A 100 25.33 -1.40 19.06
CA ARG A 100 25.75 -0.92 20.40
C ARG A 100 26.37 -2.03 21.24
N LEU A 101 25.81 -3.23 21.18
CA LEU A 101 26.35 -4.40 21.88
C LEU A 101 27.74 -4.77 21.36
N GLU A 102 27.95 -4.77 20.04
CA GLU A 102 29.26 -4.98 19.45
C GLU A 102 30.28 -3.94 19.89
N GLN A 103 29.92 -2.65 19.90
CA GLN A 103 30.80 -1.58 20.36
C GLN A 103 31.18 -1.77 21.83
N LYS A 104 30.20 -2.06 22.69
CA LYS A 104 30.44 -2.34 24.10
C LYS A 104 31.33 -3.55 24.30
N TYR A 105 31.13 -4.62 23.52
CA TYR A 105 31.95 -5.83 23.59
C TYR A 105 33.41 -5.56 23.17
N ARG A 106 33.63 -4.80 22.09
CA ARG A 106 34.97 -4.37 21.68
C ARG A 106 35.66 -3.54 22.76
N ASP A 107 34.96 -2.58 23.34
CA ASP A 107 35.51 -1.71 24.40
C ASP A 107 35.91 -2.51 25.65
N LEU A 108 35.11 -3.51 26.03
CA LEU A 108 35.43 -4.41 27.14
C LEU A 108 36.65 -5.29 26.85
N ILE A 109 36.80 -5.77 25.61
CA ILE A 109 37.95 -6.59 25.20
C ILE A 109 39.23 -5.76 25.12
N GLU A 110 39.19 -4.62 24.42
CA GLU A 110 40.37 -3.79 24.19
C GLU A 110 40.91 -3.14 25.46
N ASN A 111 40.06 -2.86 26.46
CA ASN A 111 40.48 -2.31 27.74
C ASN A 111 40.60 -3.38 28.84
N ALA A 112 40.55 -4.67 28.50
CA ALA A 112 40.72 -5.72 29.50
C ALA A 112 42.16 -5.68 30.05
N PRO A 113 42.33 -5.79 31.38
CA PRO A 113 43.67 -5.77 32.01
C PRO A 113 44.50 -7.01 31.69
N GLU A 114 43.86 -8.08 31.22
CA GLU A 114 44.50 -9.34 30.81
C GLU A 114 44.53 -9.47 29.28
N MET A 115 45.55 -10.15 28.75
CA MET A 115 45.67 -10.42 27.31
C MET A 115 44.64 -11.47 26.88
N ILE A 116 43.65 -11.04 26.10
CA ILE A 116 42.64 -11.88 25.46
C ILE A 116 43.09 -12.12 24.02
N HIS A 117 43.20 -13.40 23.65
CA HIS A 117 43.54 -13.82 22.29
C HIS A 117 42.54 -14.83 21.76
N GLN A 118 42.20 -14.71 20.48
CA GLN A 118 41.33 -15.63 19.76
C GLN A 118 42.14 -16.39 18.71
N LEU A 119 41.91 -17.70 18.65
CA LEU A 119 42.51 -18.62 17.69
C LEU A 119 41.46 -19.12 16.70
N ASP A 120 41.85 -19.29 15.43
CA ASP A 120 41.03 -19.99 14.46
C ASP A 120 41.09 -21.53 14.67
N PRO A 121 40.21 -22.32 14.02
CA PRO A 121 40.25 -23.78 14.13
C PRO A 121 41.57 -24.43 13.64
N ALA A 122 42.42 -23.69 12.92
CA ALA A 122 43.76 -24.12 12.49
C ALA A 122 44.86 -23.69 13.47
N GLY A 123 44.50 -23.11 14.63
CA GLY A 123 45.42 -22.70 15.69
C GLY A 123 46.15 -21.39 15.44
N ARG A 124 45.73 -20.56 14.47
CA ARG A 124 46.34 -19.25 14.21
C ARG A 124 45.65 -18.15 15.00
N PHE A 125 46.43 -17.18 15.50
CA PHE A 125 45.89 -15.97 16.11
C PHE A 125 45.11 -15.13 15.09
N VAL A 126 43.87 -14.82 15.42
CA VAL A 126 42.96 -13.98 14.60
C VAL A 126 42.60 -12.67 15.28
N HIS A 127 42.71 -12.61 16.62
CA HIS A 127 42.50 -11.38 17.37
C HIS A 127 43.31 -11.41 18.67
N VAL A 128 43.86 -10.27 19.06
CA VAL A 128 44.55 -10.02 20.33
C VAL A 128 44.18 -8.60 20.74
N ASN A 129 43.76 -8.42 21.98
CA ASN A 129 43.50 -7.09 22.54
C ASN A 129 44.79 -6.35 22.91
N THR A 130 44.72 -5.03 23.00
CA THR A 130 45.85 -4.23 23.49
C THR A 130 45.90 -4.29 25.02
N THR A 131 46.97 -4.85 25.61
CA THR A 131 47.15 -4.87 27.07
C THR A 131 48.08 -3.72 27.51
N GLU A 132 47.85 -3.13 28.70
CA GLU A 132 48.70 -2.08 29.27
C GLU A 132 50.19 -2.49 29.45
N LEU A 133 50.51 -3.79 29.33
CA LEU A 133 51.88 -4.31 29.39
C LEU A 133 52.80 -3.85 28.22
N GLN A 134 52.29 -3.09 27.24
CA GLN A 134 53.08 -2.46 26.19
C GLN A 134 53.31 -0.94 26.36
N LYS A 135 53.02 -0.36 27.53
CA LYS A 135 53.43 1.02 27.88
C LYS A 135 54.48 1.07 28.99
#